data_AF-A0A7D5H3Z2-F1
#
_entry.id   AF-A0A7D5H3Z2-F1
#
_cell.length_a   1.000
_cell.length_b   1.000
_cell.length_c   1.000
_cell.angle_alpha   90.00
_cell.angle_beta   90.00
_cell.angle_gamma   90.00
#
_symmetry.space_group_name_H-M   'P 1'
#
loop_
_entity.id
_entity.type
_entity.pdbx_description
1 polymer ?
#
loop_
_entity_poly.entity_id
_entity_poly.type
_entity_poly.pdbx_seq_one_letter_code
_entity_poly.pdbx_strand_id
1 'polypeptide(L)' 'MNDSAVVAVWEDVLGQKGASMNDDFFESGGTSIQLLKLLHEVQSQFSVTIDFNEFYLAPTLERFVQLVREKQ' A
#
# COMPACT_ATOMS: atom_id res chain seq x y z
N MET A 1 1.78 -15.35 -4.94
CA MET A 1 1.77 -13.94 -4.51
C MET A 1 1.62 -13.91 -3.00
N ASN A 2 2.39 -13.08 -2.30
CA ASN A 2 2.34 -12.98 -0.83
C ASN A 2 1.57 -11.72 -0.44
N ASP A 3 0.24 -11.77 -0.46
CA ASP A 3 -0.62 -10.64 -0.06
C ASP A 3 -0.24 -10.14 1.36
N SER A 4 0.13 -11.07 2.25
CA SER A 4 0.61 -10.77 3.60
C SER A 4 1.87 -9.90 3.64
N ALA A 5 2.74 -9.98 2.64
CA ALA A 5 3.93 -9.15 2.59
C ALA A 5 3.59 -7.70 2.21
N VAL A 6 2.62 -7.52 1.29
CA VAL A 6 2.12 -6.18 0.92
C VAL A 6 1.45 -5.50 2.12
N VAL A 7 0.63 -6.26 2.86
CA VAL A 7 0.02 -5.80 4.12
C VAL A 7 1.09 -5.41 5.14
N ALA A 8 2.16 -6.19 5.28
CA ALA A 8 3.24 -5.86 6.21
C ALA A 8 3.96 -4.54 5.88
N VAL A 9 4.16 -4.23 4.59
CA VAL A 9 4.74 -2.93 4.17
C VAL A 9 3.80 -1.78 4.52
N TRP A 10 2.51 -1.94 4.27
CA TRP A 10 1.49 -0.96 4.65
C TRP A 10 1.50 -0.67 6.16
N GLU A 11 1.51 -1.73 6.96
CA GLU A 11 1.59 -1.68 8.42
C GLU A 11 2.87 -1.00 8.92
N ASP A 12 4.03 -1.31 8.34
CA ASP A 12 5.31 -0.69 8.70
C ASP A 12 5.33 0.82 8.40
N VAL A 13 4.80 1.21 7.24
CA VAL A 13 4.77 2.62 6.80
C VAL A 13 3.83 3.46 7.67
N LEU A 14 2.69 2.90 8.07
CA LEU A 14 1.72 3.58 8.92
C LEU A 14 2.01 3.39 10.42
N GLY A 15 2.93 2.49 10.78
CA GLY A 15 3.23 2.17 12.17
C GLY A 15 2.08 1.51 12.92
N GLN A 16 1.19 0.82 12.20
CA GLN A 16 0.01 0.14 12.76
C GLN A 16 0.12 -1.38 12.60
N LYS A 17 -0.70 -2.13 13.35
CA LYS A 17 -0.80 -3.59 13.24
C LYS A 17 -2.25 -4.01 13.17
N GLY A 18 -2.52 -5.06 12.40
CA GLY A 18 -3.87 -5.58 12.17
C GLY A 18 -4.68 -4.74 11.18
N ALA A 19 -4.05 -4.16 10.16
CA ALA A 19 -4.78 -3.41 9.14
C ALA A 19 -5.80 -4.32 8.42
N SER A 20 -7.02 -3.82 8.26
CA SER A 20 -8.10 -4.50 7.53
C SER A 20 -8.06 -4.13 6.06
N MET A 21 -8.55 -5.02 5.19
CA MET A 21 -8.60 -4.76 3.74
C MET A 21 -9.39 -3.49 3.37
N ASN A 22 -10.37 -3.10 4.20
CA ASN A 22 -11.17 -1.89 4.01
C ASN A 22 -10.56 -0.63 4.64
N ASP A 23 -9.41 -0.72 5.32
CA ASP A 23 -8.77 0.46 5.89
C ASP A 23 -8.28 1.38 4.78
N ASP A 24 -8.72 2.64 4.85
CA ASP A 24 -8.22 3.71 4.01
C ASP A 24 -6.89 4.23 4.57
N PHE A 25 -5.93 4.46 3.68
CA PHE A 25 -4.58 4.90 3.99
C PHE A 25 -4.57 6.23 4.72
N PHE A 26 -5.38 7.19 4.26
CA PHE A 26 -5.41 8.55 4.81
C PHE A 26 -6.27 8.60 6.08
N GLU A 27 -7.37 7.86 6.15
CA GLU A 27 -8.16 7.73 7.38
C GLU A 27 -7.37 7.03 8.50
N SER A 28 -6.48 6.11 8.13
CA SER A 28 -5.53 5.46 9.05
C SER A 28 -4.40 6.39 9.55
N GLY A 29 -4.38 7.66 9.14
CA GLY A 29 -3.35 8.63 9.50
C GLY A 29 -2.16 8.70 8.55
N GLY A 30 -2.26 8.06 7.38
CA GLY A 30 -1.27 8.15 6.31
C GLY A 30 -1.19 9.53 5.69
N THR A 31 0.02 9.92 5.31
CA THR A 31 0.31 11.20 4.65
C THR A 31 0.93 10.98 3.28
N SER A 32 0.98 12.01 2.44
CA SER A 32 1.60 11.91 1.10
C SER A 32 3.07 11.45 1.15
N ILE A 33 3.81 11.83 2.21
CA ILE A 33 5.20 11.39 2.41
C ILE A 33 5.25 9.89 2.69
N GLN A 34 4.36 9.40 3.55
CA GLN A 34 4.25 7.97 3.83
C GLN A 34 3.78 7.19 2.59
N LEU A 35 2.87 7.75 1.79
CA LEU A 35 2.45 7.13 0.54
C LEU A 35 3.62 6.99 -0.43
N LEU A 36 4.42 8.03 -0.62
CA LEU A 36 5.64 7.94 -1.45
C LEU A 36 6.60 6.86 -0.93
N LYS A 37 6.76 6.75 0.39
CA LYS A 37 7.57 5.69 1.01
C LYS A 37 6.96 4.30 0.75
N LEU A 38 5.65 4.15 0.87
CA LEU A 38 4.92 2.92 0.59
C LEU A 38 5.13 2.44 -0.85
N LEU A 39 4.97 3.35 -1.81
CA LEU A 39 5.16 3.05 -3.24
C LEU A 39 6.61 2.64 -3.53
N HIS A 40 7.58 3.31 -2.92
CA HIS A 40 9.00 2.98 -3.07
C HIS A 40 9.36 1.62 -2.47
N GLU A 41 8.86 1.30 -1.27
CA GLU A 41 9.08 -0.01 -0.63
C GLU A 41 8.50 -1.15 -1.47
N VAL A 42 7.29 -0.96 -2.01
CA VAL A 42 6.68 -1.96 -2.88
C VAL A 42 7.44 -2.12 -4.19
N GLN A 43 7.92 -1.02 -4.77
CA GLN A 43 8.77 -1.06 -5.95
C GLN A 43 10.07 -1.83 -5.68
N SER A 44 10.71 -1.60 -4.53
CA SER A 44 11.96 -2.28 -4.18
C SER A 44 11.75 -3.77 -3.90
N GLN A 45 10.70 -4.13 -3.16
CA GLN A 45 10.48 -5.52 -2.73
C GLN A 45 9.81 -6.40 -3.80
N PHE A 46 8.89 -5.84 -4.58
CA PHE A 46 8.08 -6.59 -5.55
C PHE A 46 8.40 -6.27 -7.01
N SER A 47 9.31 -5.31 -7.27
CA SER A 47 9.62 -4.82 -8.63
C SER A 47 8.39 -4.27 -9.37
N VAL A 48 7.40 -3.77 -8.62
CA VAL A 48 6.14 -3.22 -9.13
C VAL A 48 6.10 -1.71 -8.95
N THR A 49 5.76 -0.97 -10.00
CA THR A 49 5.56 0.48 -9.91
C THR A 49 4.07 0.79 -9.91
N ILE A 50 3.58 1.39 -8.82
CA ILE A 50 2.21 1.87 -8.70
C ILE A 50 2.22 3.39 -8.83
N ASP A 51 1.35 3.91 -9.68
CA ASP A 51 1.22 5.35 -9.89
C ASP A 51 0.48 5.98 -8.70
N PHE A 52 0.94 7.17 -8.27
CA PHE A 52 0.32 7.88 -7.15
C PHE A 52 -1.18 8.12 -7.41
N ASN A 53 -1.52 8.52 -8.64
CA ASN A 53 -2.92 8.80 -8.99
C ASN A 53 -3.78 7.52 -8.96
N GLU A 54 -3.24 6.37 -9.38
CA GLU A 54 -3.97 5.09 -9.33
C GLU A 54 -4.31 4.70 -7.90
N PHE A 55 -3.38 4.90 -6.96
CA PHE A 55 -3.61 4.66 -5.54
C PHE A 55 -4.55 5.70 -4.91
N TYR A 56 -4.36 6.98 -5.21
CA TYR A 56 -5.11 8.08 -4.61
C TYR A 56 -6.62 8.03 -4.91
N LEU A 57 -7.02 7.42 -6.05
CA LEU A 57 -8.42 7.23 -6.41
C LEU A 57 -9.17 6.26 -5.49
N ALA A 58 -8.46 5.29 -4.92
CA ALA A 58 -9.02 4.28 -4.04
C ALA A 58 -7.93 3.86 -3.03
N PRO A 59 -7.74 4.66 -1.96
CA PRO A 59 -6.62 4.52 -1.04
C PRO A 59 -6.84 3.41 -0.01
N THR A 60 -7.48 2.30 -0.38
CA THR A 60 -7.73 1.18 0.53
C THR A 60 -6.63 0.12 0.45
N LEU A 61 -6.41 -0.60 1.54
CA LEU A 61 -5.48 -1.73 1.57
C LEU A 61 -5.85 -2.80 0.53
N GLU A 62 -7.15 -3.10 0.37
CA GLU A 62 -7.64 -4.03 -0.65
C GLU A 62 -7.22 -3.60 -2.05
N ARG A 63 -7.47 -2.33 -2.41
CA ARG A 63 -7.11 -1.83 -3.73
C ARG A 63 -5.61 -1.83 -3.93
N PHE A 64 -4.84 -1.49 -2.90
CA PHE A 64 -3.39 -1.53 -2.95
C PHE A 64 -2.84 -2.92 -3.23
N VAL A 65 -3.31 -3.94 -2.48
CA VAL A 65 -2.94 -5.35 -2.71
C VAL A 65 -3.32 -5.77 -4.13
N GLN A 66 -4.50 -5.37 -4.61
CA GLN A 66 -4.93 -5.64 -5.98
C GLN A 66 -4.01 -4.98 -7.01
N LEU A 67 -3.63 -3.71 -6.84
CA LEU A 67 -2.72 -3.01 -7.74
C LEU A 67 -1.35 -3.68 -7.82
N VAL A 68 -0.82 -4.17 -6.69
CA VAL A 68 0.42 -4.95 -6.67
C VAL A 68 0.25 -6.26 -7.44
N ARG A 69 -0.88 -6.96 -7.27
CA ARG A 69 -1.20 -8.20 -8.00
C ARG A 69 -1.27 -7.99 -9.50
N GLU A 70 -1.96 -6.94 -9.93
CA GLU A 70 -2.21 -6.67 -11.35
C GLU A 70 -0.93 -6.34 -12.13
N LYS A 71 0.11 -5.86 -11.44
CA LYS A 71 1.38 -5.43 -12.03
C LYS A 71 2.57 -6.37 -11.74
N GLN A 72 2.37 -7.46 -10.99
CA GLN A 72 3.34 -8.56 -10.79
C GLN A 72 3.25 -9.59 -11.91
#